data_AF-A0A0R3QUQ0-F1
#
_entry.id   AF-A0A0R3QUQ0-F1
#
_cell.length_a   1.000
_cell.length_b   1.000
_cell.length_c   1.000
_cell.angle_alpha   90.00
_cell.angle_beta   90.00
_cell.angle_gamma   90.00
#
_symmetry.space_group_name_H-M   'P 1'
#
loop_
_entity.id
_entity.type
_entity.pdbx_description
1 polymer ?
#
loop_
_entity_poly.entity_id
_entity_poly.type
_entity_poly.pdbx_seq_one_letter_code
_entity_poly.pdbx_strand_id
1 'polypeptide(L)'
;MSTTVRQILENLASVVQFHGFIPNSGSVQLSRRSHPPLFTQMVADYYAATGNKTLLKEMIPWMNQEMLWWTENRAFYVKLPSGRKYRMYQYRALSSCPRPENYLTDLNNGLNGTGHPEFIWSSIASACESGLDFSTRWFAHQGKYADTKYSIRTNNIIPVDLNVFMAWNFATLTNFHEILGRSKEATEYRELYKGLREALDEVFWSEDYGAWFDYDLMEQKLRSGFYPSNVFPLLLGGYDAPVTEKVLDYLLKSGALIFKGGIPVSLNNASHEQWDYPNGWPPLTHLFVESLRLSKNEKLVKIAEETAWKFIRTAYNGMMYPKMGMPAACWEKYDIRYDDGTPGSGGEYPVQQGFGWTNGALLDLIYKYGILEEHTISRTEPINSGKSCASGKQFIFLVFILFGLLMLWLLIAFALRLKKFSNTKHEELQLVETVRLLDNEW
;
A
#
# COMPACT_ATOMS: atom_id res chain seq x y z
N MET A 1 -2.63 5.12 17.04
CA MET A 1 -4.06 4.74 17.16
C MET A 1 -4.19 3.25 17.53
N SER A 2 -3.63 2.83 18.66
CA SER A 2 -3.55 1.39 19.01
C SER A 2 -4.92 0.74 19.22
N THR A 3 -5.87 1.42 19.86
CA THR A 3 -7.22 0.89 20.08
C THR A 3 -7.93 0.49 18.79
N THR A 4 -7.90 1.35 17.76
CA THR A 4 -8.52 1.06 16.46
C THR A 4 -7.87 -0.14 15.78
N VAL A 5 -6.53 -0.21 15.77
CA VAL A 5 -5.81 -1.35 15.18
C VAL A 5 -6.16 -2.64 15.90
N ARG A 6 -6.19 -2.64 17.23
CA ARG A 6 -6.60 -3.81 18.03
C ARG A 6 -7.99 -4.30 17.64
N GLN A 7 -8.98 -3.42 17.54
CA GLN A 7 -10.34 -3.79 17.18
C GLN A 7 -10.43 -4.36 15.75
N ILE A 8 -9.62 -3.85 14.81
CA ILE A 8 -9.52 -4.43 13.46
C ILE A 8 -8.95 -5.84 13.53
N LEU A 9 -7.89 -6.07 14.32
CA LEU A 9 -7.31 -7.41 14.50
C LEU A 9 -8.32 -8.40 15.12
N GLU A 10 -9.07 -7.95 16.13
CA GLU A 10 -10.14 -8.75 16.76
C GLU A 10 -11.28 -9.06 15.76
N ASN A 11 -11.64 -8.11 14.89
CA ASN A 11 -12.60 -8.33 13.83
C ASN A 11 -12.10 -9.39 12.84
N LEU A 12 -10.86 -9.27 12.34
CA LEU A 12 -10.28 -10.24 11.41
C LEU A 12 -10.14 -11.63 12.06
N ALA A 13 -9.76 -11.70 13.33
CA ALA A 13 -9.75 -12.93 14.10
C ALA A 13 -11.13 -13.61 14.14
N SER A 14 -12.21 -12.85 14.40
CA SER A 14 -13.57 -13.41 14.39
C SER A 14 -14.02 -13.88 13.01
N VAL A 15 -13.58 -13.21 11.94
CA VAL A 15 -13.79 -13.64 10.55
C VAL A 15 -13.07 -14.97 10.27
N VAL A 16 -11.81 -15.12 10.68
CA VAL A 16 -11.06 -16.38 10.55
C VAL A 16 -11.72 -17.49 11.37
N GLN A 17 -12.19 -17.18 12.58
CA GLN A 17 -12.89 -18.15 13.42
C GLN A 17 -14.13 -18.71 12.70
N PHE A 18 -14.88 -17.88 11.96
CA PHE A 18 -16.10 -18.29 11.28
C PHE A 18 -15.84 -18.96 9.92
N HIS A 19 -14.91 -18.45 9.12
CA HIS A 19 -14.68 -18.90 7.74
C HIS A 19 -13.47 -19.82 7.57
N GLY A 20 -12.55 -19.86 8.53
CA GLY A 20 -11.25 -20.51 8.43
C GLY A 20 -10.15 -19.66 7.77
N PHE A 21 -10.52 -18.53 7.17
CA PHE A 21 -9.62 -17.59 6.49
C PHE A 21 -10.27 -16.21 6.43
N ILE A 22 -9.54 -15.19 5.97
CA ILE A 22 -10.08 -13.85 5.73
C ILE A 22 -10.60 -13.77 4.28
N PRO A 23 -11.92 -13.64 4.05
CA PRO A 23 -12.45 -13.44 2.71
C PRO A 23 -12.04 -12.07 2.14
N ASN A 24 -12.14 -11.93 0.82
CA ASN A 24 -11.81 -10.70 0.10
C ASN A 24 -12.56 -9.47 0.68
N SER A 25 -13.81 -9.64 1.11
CA SER A 25 -14.50 -8.67 1.97
C SER A 25 -15.53 -9.35 2.87
N GLY A 26 -16.11 -8.59 3.81
CA GLY A 26 -17.20 -9.06 4.69
C GLY A 26 -18.54 -9.31 3.97
N SER A 27 -18.63 -9.12 2.65
CA SER A 27 -19.84 -9.44 1.88
C SER A 27 -19.93 -10.93 1.55
N VAL A 28 -21.12 -11.52 1.70
CA VAL A 28 -21.33 -12.97 1.47
C VAL A 28 -20.98 -13.39 0.05
N GLN A 29 -21.15 -12.52 -0.95
CA GLN A 29 -20.80 -12.81 -2.35
C GLN A 29 -19.28 -12.95 -2.57
N LEU A 30 -18.47 -12.46 -1.64
CA LEU A 30 -17.01 -12.48 -1.67
C LEU A 30 -16.40 -13.55 -0.75
N SER A 31 -17.24 -14.39 -0.13
CA SER A 31 -16.85 -15.44 0.83
C SER A 31 -16.15 -16.67 0.22
N ARG A 32 -16.00 -16.75 -1.10
CA ARG A 32 -15.41 -17.90 -1.82
C ARG A 32 -13.92 -17.72 -2.17
N ARG A 33 -13.35 -16.57 -1.82
CA ARG A 33 -11.97 -16.21 -2.12
C ARG A 33 -11.41 -15.30 -1.03
N SER A 34 -10.11 -15.36 -0.83
CA SER A 34 -9.37 -14.55 0.12
C SER A 34 -8.81 -13.28 -0.53
N HIS A 35 -7.71 -12.76 0.03
CA HIS A 35 -6.86 -11.68 -0.46
C HIS A 35 -5.40 -12.00 -0.03
N PRO A 36 -4.32 -11.35 -0.55
CA PRO A 36 -2.97 -11.45 0.00
C PRO A 36 -2.91 -11.54 1.55
N PRO A 37 -2.35 -12.63 2.12
CA PRO A 37 -2.47 -12.91 3.54
C PRO A 37 -1.46 -12.11 4.37
N LEU A 38 -1.88 -10.96 4.87
CA LEU A 38 -1.04 -10.06 5.68
C LEU A 38 -1.48 -9.95 7.15
N PHE A 39 -2.49 -10.71 7.60
CA PHE A 39 -2.99 -10.66 8.97
C PHE A 39 -1.89 -10.91 10.02
N THR A 40 -1.00 -11.87 9.74
CA THR A 40 0.16 -12.14 10.61
C THR A 40 1.08 -10.92 10.72
N GLN A 41 1.31 -10.18 9.62
CA GLN A 41 2.11 -8.95 9.64
C GLN A 41 1.39 -7.81 10.38
N MET A 42 0.07 -7.69 10.24
CA MET A 42 -0.71 -6.71 10.99
C MET A 42 -0.60 -6.94 12.52
N VAL A 43 -0.61 -8.20 12.97
CA VAL A 43 -0.36 -8.55 14.37
C VAL A 43 1.09 -8.23 14.78
N ALA A 44 2.06 -8.44 13.88
CA ALA A 44 3.47 -8.11 14.11
C ALA A 44 3.71 -6.62 14.32
N ASP A 45 3.14 -5.77 13.47
CA ASP A 45 3.24 -4.33 13.61
C ASP A 45 2.61 -3.85 14.92
N TYR A 46 1.43 -4.39 15.27
CA TYR A 46 0.79 -4.07 16.54
C TYR A 46 1.62 -4.52 17.75
N TYR A 47 2.18 -5.74 17.71
CA TYR A 47 3.02 -6.24 18.79
C TYR A 47 4.31 -5.43 18.92
N ALA A 48 4.97 -5.08 17.81
CA ALA A 48 6.16 -4.25 17.81
C ALA A 48 5.91 -2.87 18.44
N ALA A 49 4.75 -2.27 18.16
CA ALA A 49 4.37 -0.97 18.70
C ALA A 49 3.95 -0.99 20.18
N THR A 50 3.45 -2.12 20.70
CA THR A 50 2.78 -2.17 22.02
C THR A 50 3.42 -3.12 23.04
N GLY A 51 4.20 -4.10 22.59
CA GLY A 51 4.71 -5.20 23.43
C GLY A 51 3.61 -6.08 24.04
N ASN A 52 2.36 -6.00 23.54
CA ASN A 52 1.22 -6.65 24.16
C ASN A 52 1.22 -8.17 23.92
N LYS A 53 1.89 -8.92 24.80
CA LYS A 53 1.95 -10.38 24.76
C LYS A 53 0.60 -11.06 24.98
N THR A 54 -0.33 -10.41 25.69
CA THR A 54 -1.69 -10.95 25.91
C THR A 54 -2.44 -11.04 24.59
N LEU A 55 -2.52 -9.94 23.84
CA LEU A 55 -3.16 -9.94 22.52
C LEU A 55 -2.44 -10.90 21.57
N LEU A 56 -1.10 -10.92 21.58
CA LEU A 56 -0.35 -11.87 20.75
C LEU A 56 -0.78 -13.33 21.03
N LYS A 57 -0.90 -13.71 22.30
CA LYS A 57 -1.35 -15.04 22.70
C LYS A 57 -2.79 -15.34 22.23
N GLU A 58 -3.67 -14.35 22.24
CA GLU A 58 -5.05 -14.44 21.75
C GLU A 58 -5.13 -14.57 20.22
N MET A 59 -4.20 -13.96 19.47
CA MET A 59 -4.21 -13.96 18.01
C MET A 59 -3.59 -15.22 17.37
N ILE A 60 -2.69 -15.92 18.07
CA ILE A 60 -1.97 -17.09 17.53
C ILE A 60 -2.88 -18.18 16.95
N PRO A 61 -3.97 -18.62 17.62
CA PRO A 61 -4.86 -19.64 17.06
C PRO A 61 -5.40 -19.26 15.69
N TRP A 62 -5.72 -17.98 15.48
CA TRP A 62 -6.31 -17.48 14.24
C TRP A 62 -5.28 -17.34 13.13
N MET A 63 -4.06 -16.86 13.44
CA MET A 63 -2.96 -16.87 12.46
C MET A 63 -2.63 -18.31 12.02
N ASN A 64 -2.60 -19.26 12.96
CA ASN A 64 -2.38 -20.67 12.63
C ASN A 64 -3.50 -21.28 11.79
N GLN A 65 -4.76 -20.95 12.09
CA GLN A 65 -5.91 -21.41 11.32
C GLN A 65 -5.88 -20.88 9.88
N GLU A 66 -5.54 -19.60 9.68
CA GLU A 66 -5.39 -19.03 8.34
C GLU A 66 -4.25 -19.71 7.56
N MET A 67 -3.09 -19.95 8.20
CA MET A 67 -1.98 -20.66 7.55
C MET A 67 -2.34 -22.10 7.17
N LEU A 68 -3.11 -22.79 8.01
CA LEU A 68 -3.64 -24.11 7.69
C LEU A 68 -4.55 -24.06 6.46
N TRP A 69 -5.48 -23.09 6.40
CA TRP A 69 -6.36 -22.92 5.26
C TRP A 69 -5.60 -22.70 3.95
N TRP A 70 -4.60 -21.81 3.92
CA TRP A 70 -3.76 -21.59 2.73
C TRP A 70 -3.01 -22.87 2.33
N THR A 71 -2.52 -23.60 3.32
CA THR A 71 -1.76 -24.85 3.16
C THR A 71 -2.61 -25.99 2.57
N GLU A 72 -3.91 -26.05 2.92
CA GLU A 72 -4.85 -27.05 2.43
C GLU A 72 -5.47 -26.68 1.09
N ASN A 73 -5.78 -25.39 0.87
CA ASN A 73 -6.63 -24.96 -0.24
C ASN A 73 -5.86 -24.33 -1.41
N ARG A 74 -4.63 -23.84 -1.16
CA ARG A 74 -3.86 -23.04 -2.13
C ARG A 74 -2.44 -23.56 -2.36
N ALA A 75 -1.96 -24.51 -1.55
CA ALA A 75 -0.66 -25.13 -1.74
C ALA A 75 -0.70 -26.36 -2.68
N PHE A 76 0.37 -26.57 -3.45
CA PHE A 76 0.58 -27.77 -4.26
C PHE A 76 2.06 -27.89 -4.66
N TYR A 77 2.44 -29.03 -5.24
CA TYR A 77 3.80 -29.25 -5.72
C TYR A 77 3.95 -28.83 -7.18
N VAL A 78 4.85 -27.89 -7.45
CA VAL A 78 5.30 -27.50 -8.78
C VAL A 78 6.52 -28.36 -9.13
N LYS A 79 6.49 -29.03 -10.29
CA LYS A 79 7.63 -29.78 -10.82
C LYS A 79 8.33 -28.92 -11.86
N LEU A 80 9.58 -28.55 -11.61
CA LEU A 80 10.40 -27.81 -12.57
C LEU A 80 10.93 -28.74 -13.68
N PRO A 81 11.37 -28.19 -14.82
CA PRO A 81 12.00 -28.97 -15.89
C PRO A 81 13.22 -29.77 -15.43
N SER A 82 13.94 -29.30 -14.40
CA SER A 82 15.04 -30.01 -13.74
C SER A 82 14.61 -31.32 -13.05
N GLY A 83 13.31 -31.54 -12.86
CA GLY A 83 12.73 -32.68 -12.15
C GLY A 83 12.54 -32.45 -10.65
N ARG A 84 13.15 -31.41 -10.07
CA ARG A 84 12.94 -31.02 -8.66
C ARG A 84 11.50 -30.56 -8.46
N LYS A 85 10.97 -30.82 -7.26
CA LYS A 85 9.60 -30.47 -6.86
C LYS A 85 9.64 -29.53 -5.67
N TYR A 86 8.87 -28.46 -5.75
CA TYR A 86 8.76 -27.48 -4.68
C TYR A 86 7.30 -27.28 -4.31
N ARG A 87 7.03 -27.16 -3.01
CA ARG A 87 5.71 -26.80 -2.53
C ARG A 87 5.53 -25.29 -2.67
N MET A 88 4.56 -24.88 -3.48
CA MET A 88 4.24 -23.49 -3.78
C MET A 88 2.78 -23.18 -3.49
N TYR A 89 2.45 -21.90 -3.44
CA TYR A 89 1.10 -21.36 -3.26
C TYR A 89 0.64 -20.63 -4.52
N GLN A 90 -0.65 -20.71 -4.82
CA GLN A 90 -1.28 -20.04 -5.96
C GLN A 90 -2.64 -19.48 -5.57
N TYR A 91 -2.99 -18.30 -6.09
CA TYR A 91 -4.35 -17.79 -6.04
C TYR A 91 -5.28 -18.67 -6.89
N ARG A 92 -6.27 -19.28 -6.24
CA ARG A 92 -7.12 -20.30 -6.86
C ARG A 92 -8.51 -20.30 -6.21
N ALA A 93 -9.27 -19.25 -6.50
CA ALA A 93 -10.61 -19.05 -5.98
C ALA A 93 -11.53 -20.21 -6.39
N LEU A 94 -12.41 -20.63 -5.47
CA LEU A 94 -13.41 -21.66 -5.73
C LEU A 94 -14.62 -21.05 -6.44
N SER A 95 -14.47 -20.82 -7.75
CA SER A 95 -15.55 -20.34 -8.61
C SER A 95 -15.52 -21.04 -9.97
N SER A 96 -16.71 -21.38 -10.47
CA SER A 96 -16.96 -21.89 -11.82
C SER A 96 -18.05 -21.10 -12.53
N CYS A 97 -18.36 -19.89 -12.06
CA CYS A 97 -19.39 -19.02 -12.61
C CYS A 97 -18.95 -17.54 -12.58
N PRO A 98 -19.61 -16.67 -13.38
CA PRO A 98 -19.37 -15.23 -13.34
C PRO A 98 -19.54 -14.66 -11.93
N ARG A 99 -18.71 -13.68 -11.55
CA ARG A 99 -18.82 -13.02 -10.25
C ARG A 99 -20.16 -12.29 -10.13
N PRO A 100 -20.92 -12.43 -9.03
CA PRO A 100 -22.20 -11.73 -8.87
C PRO A 100 -22.09 -10.20 -8.99
N GLU A 101 -21.01 -9.62 -8.46
CA GLU A 101 -20.76 -8.18 -8.45
C GLU A 101 -20.37 -7.60 -9.82
N ASN A 102 -20.04 -8.44 -10.80
CA ASN A 102 -19.76 -8.00 -12.17
C ASN A 102 -20.19 -9.05 -13.23
N TYR A 103 -21.40 -9.57 -13.08
CA TYR A 103 -21.87 -10.78 -13.75
C TYR A 103 -21.81 -10.71 -15.29
N LEU A 104 -22.35 -9.65 -15.90
CA LEU A 104 -22.47 -9.54 -17.35
C LEU A 104 -21.09 -9.50 -18.04
N THR A 105 -20.17 -8.72 -17.49
CA THR A 105 -18.80 -8.58 -17.98
C THR A 105 -18.08 -9.93 -17.92
N ASP A 106 -18.16 -10.60 -16.78
CA ASP A 106 -17.52 -11.91 -16.59
C ASP A 106 -18.13 -12.99 -17.48
N LEU A 107 -19.46 -13.02 -17.62
CA LEU A 107 -20.17 -13.92 -18.53
C LEU A 107 -19.64 -13.78 -19.96
N ASN A 108 -19.54 -12.55 -20.44
CA ASN A 108 -19.02 -12.26 -21.77
C ASN A 108 -17.54 -12.67 -21.92
N ASN A 109 -16.69 -12.39 -20.93
CA ASN A 109 -15.28 -12.82 -20.95
C ASN A 109 -15.15 -14.35 -21.02
N GLY A 110 -15.96 -15.08 -20.25
CA GLY A 110 -15.93 -16.54 -20.26
C GLY A 110 -16.43 -17.15 -21.56
N LEU A 111 -17.55 -16.65 -22.10
CA LEU A 111 -18.13 -17.19 -23.34
C LEU A 111 -17.30 -16.89 -24.59
N ASN A 112 -16.59 -15.76 -24.61
CA ASN A 112 -15.82 -15.31 -25.79
C ASN A 112 -14.30 -15.45 -25.64
N GLY A 113 -13.82 -16.00 -24.51
CA GLY A 113 -12.39 -16.12 -24.16
C GLY A 113 -11.64 -17.26 -24.88
N THR A 114 -10.35 -17.41 -24.56
CA THR A 114 -9.47 -18.43 -25.19
C THR A 114 -9.65 -19.86 -24.65
N GLY A 115 -10.43 -20.06 -23.59
CA GLY A 115 -10.57 -21.34 -22.90
C GLY A 115 -12.01 -21.67 -22.52
N HIS A 116 -12.22 -22.79 -21.82
CA HIS A 116 -13.53 -23.13 -21.30
C HIS A 116 -14.05 -22.01 -20.37
N PRO A 117 -15.34 -21.62 -20.46
CA PRO A 117 -15.88 -20.50 -19.68
C PRO A 117 -15.62 -20.62 -18.17
N GLU A 118 -15.76 -21.82 -17.60
CA GLU A 118 -15.50 -22.08 -16.18
C GLU A 118 -14.06 -21.78 -15.76
N PHE A 119 -13.08 -22.10 -16.61
CA PHE A 119 -11.67 -21.80 -16.35
C PHE A 119 -11.41 -20.29 -16.35
N ILE A 120 -12.01 -19.56 -17.30
CA ILE A 120 -11.90 -18.11 -17.38
C ILE A 120 -12.53 -17.46 -16.14
N TRP A 121 -13.75 -17.87 -15.76
CA TRP A 121 -14.41 -17.35 -14.56
C TRP A 121 -13.64 -17.66 -13.28
N SER A 122 -13.07 -18.87 -13.15
CA SER A 122 -12.18 -19.21 -12.04
C SER A 122 -10.93 -18.32 -12.02
N SER A 123 -10.33 -18.06 -13.19
CA SER A 123 -9.16 -17.18 -13.32
C SER A 123 -9.46 -15.72 -12.99
N ILE A 124 -10.64 -15.23 -13.36
CA ILE A 124 -11.13 -13.91 -12.97
C ILE A 124 -11.29 -13.82 -11.44
N ALA A 125 -11.97 -14.78 -10.83
CA ALA A 125 -12.15 -14.81 -9.37
C ALA A 125 -10.80 -14.93 -8.63
N SER A 126 -9.85 -15.68 -9.19
CA SER A 126 -8.49 -15.83 -8.64
C SER A 126 -7.66 -14.56 -8.80
N ALA A 127 -7.82 -13.80 -9.89
CA ALA A 127 -7.18 -12.49 -10.01
C ALA A 127 -7.72 -11.51 -8.95
N CYS A 128 -9.01 -11.58 -8.62
CA CYS A 128 -9.56 -10.81 -7.49
C CYS A 128 -8.99 -11.27 -6.15
N GLU A 129 -8.73 -12.57 -5.97
CA GLU A 129 -8.05 -13.11 -4.78
C GLU A 129 -6.60 -12.60 -4.66
N SER A 130 -5.95 -12.25 -5.78
CA SER A 130 -4.62 -11.66 -5.77
C SER A 130 -4.58 -10.19 -5.35
N GLY A 131 -5.72 -9.50 -5.42
CA GLY A 131 -5.82 -8.05 -5.28
C GLY A 131 -5.41 -7.26 -6.52
N LEU A 132 -4.97 -7.92 -7.60
CA LEU A 132 -4.60 -7.30 -8.88
C LEU A 132 -5.66 -7.59 -9.96
N ASP A 133 -6.92 -7.23 -9.72
CA ASP A 133 -8.04 -7.31 -10.65
C ASP A 133 -8.26 -5.97 -11.41
N PHE A 134 -7.83 -5.81 -12.66
CA PHE A 134 -7.06 -6.76 -13.44
C PHE A 134 -5.72 -6.17 -13.89
N SER A 135 -4.87 -7.06 -14.38
CA SER A 135 -3.51 -6.78 -14.83
C SER A 135 -3.16 -7.76 -15.94
N THR A 136 -2.39 -7.30 -16.91
CA THR A 136 -1.72 -8.12 -17.92
C THR A 136 -0.81 -9.18 -17.31
N ARG A 137 -0.46 -9.05 -16.02
CA ARG A 137 0.24 -10.07 -15.22
C ARG A 137 -0.40 -11.44 -15.35
N TRP A 138 -1.73 -11.47 -15.43
CA TRP A 138 -2.56 -12.68 -15.45
C TRP A 138 -3.00 -13.14 -16.83
N PHE A 139 -2.65 -12.40 -17.89
CA PHE A 139 -3.14 -12.63 -19.24
C PHE A 139 -2.16 -13.44 -20.08
N ALA A 140 -2.60 -14.04 -21.18
CA ALA A 140 -1.66 -14.57 -22.16
C ALA A 140 -1.01 -13.40 -22.92
N HIS A 141 0.28 -13.49 -23.25
CA HIS A 141 0.99 -12.46 -24.03
C HIS A 141 1.12 -12.82 -25.52
N GLN A 142 0.45 -13.89 -25.95
CA GLN A 142 0.46 -14.39 -27.32
C GLN A 142 -0.92 -14.92 -27.70
N GLY A 143 -1.21 -14.95 -29.00
CA GLY A 143 -2.47 -15.45 -29.55
C GLY A 143 -3.55 -14.38 -29.73
N LYS A 144 -4.76 -14.82 -30.12
CA LYS A 144 -5.88 -13.96 -30.59
C LYS A 144 -6.30 -12.86 -29.60
N TYR A 145 -6.11 -13.09 -28.30
CA TYR A 145 -6.53 -12.20 -27.22
C TYR A 145 -5.38 -11.80 -26.29
N ALA A 146 -4.15 -11.81 -26.82
CA ALA A 146 -2.96 -11.41 -26.07
C ALA A 146 -3.18 -10.07 -25.35
N ASP A 147 -2.73 -10.01 -24.09
CA ASP A 147 -2.81 -8.84 -23.22
C ASP A 147 -4.23 -8.34 -22.93
N THR A 148 -5.24 -9.18 -23.14
CA THR A 148 -6.63 -8.86 -22.78
C THR A 148 -7.23 -9.85 -21.79
N LYS A 149 -8.26 -9.41 -21.06
CA LYS A 149 -9.02 -10.21 -20.08
C LYS A 149 -9.64 -11.48 -20.66
N TYR A 150 -9.92 -11.52 -21.97
CA TYR A 150 -10.37 -12.74 -22.66
C TYR A 150 -9.35 -13.88 -22.64
N SER A 151 -8.09 -13.59 -22.33
CA SER A 151 -7.00 -14.56 -22.22
C SER A 151 -6.54 -14.80 -20.78
N ILE A 152 -7.30 -14.31 -19.79
CA ILE A 152 -6.95 -14.43 -18.37
C ILE A 152 -6.79 -15.90 -17.95
N ARG A 153 -5.71 -16.17 -17.22
CA ARG A 153 -5.25 -17.52 -16.86
C ARG A 153 -4.52 -17.56 -15.53
N THR A 154 -5.00 -16.78 -14.55
CA THR A 154 -4.42 -16.68 -13.20
C THR A 154 -4.16 -18.05 -12.56
N ASN A 155 -5.06 -19.02 -12.76
CA ASN A 155 -4.92 -20.40 -12.25
C ASN A 155 -3.74 -21.19 -12.86
N ASN A 156 -3.05 -20.65 -13.86
CA ASN A 156 -1.85 -21.24 -14.47
C ASN A 156 -0.56 -20.52 -14.07
N ILE A 157 -0.63 -19.55 -13.16
CA ILE A 157 0.50 -18.72 -12.77
C ILE A 157 0.79 -18.96 -11.29
N ILE A 158 2.07 -19.16 -10.96
CA ILE A 158 2.57 -19.17 -9.58
C ILE A 158 3.10 -17.77 -9.29
N PRO A 159 2.46 -17.02 -8.41
CA PRO A 159 2.81 -15.63 -8.22
C PRO A 159 3.86 -15.47 -7.13
N VAL A 160 4.91 -14.68 -7.41
CA VAL A 160 6.06 -14.50 -6.50
C VAL A 160 5.63 -13.84 -5.18
N ASP A 161 4.76 -12.84 -5.24
CA ASP A 161 4.26 -12.09 -4.09
C ASP A 161 3.53 -12.98 -3.07
N LEU A 162 2.60 -13.84 -3.50
CA LEU A 162 1.90 -14.74 -2.58
C LEU A 162 2.89 -15.64 -1.82
N ASN A 163 3.87 -16.21 -2.52
CA ASN A 163 4.83 -17.12 -1.91
C ASN A 163 5.79 -16.37 -0.97
N VAL A 164 6.11 -15.11 -1.28
CA VAL A 164 6.83 -14.24 -0.34
C VAL A 164 5.99 -13.96 0.90
N PHE A 165 4.69 -13.62 0.77
CA PHE A 165 3.82 -13.37 1.92
C PHE A 165 3.67 -14.60 2.82
N MET A 166 3.54 -15.79 2.22
CA MET A 166 3.51 -17.04 3.00
C MET A 166 4.83 -17.28 3.73
N ALA A 167 5.98 -17.08 3.08
CA ALA A 167 7.28 -17.20 3.74
C ALA A 167 7.44 -16.17 4.87
N TRP A 168 7.02 -14.93 4.65
CA TRP A 168 7.06 -13.87 5.64
C TRP A 168 6.20 -14.20 6.87
N ASN A 169 5.00 -14.75 6.65
CA ASN A 169 4.13 -15.21 7.73
C ASN A 169 4.74 -16.37 8.51
N PHE A 170 5.35 -17.35 7.85
CA PHE A 170 6.04 -18.46 8.54
C PHE A 170 7.20 -17.97 9.40
N ALA A 171 8.06 -17.08 8.88
CA ALA A 171 9.13 -16.48 9.67
C ALA A 171 8.60 -15.72 10.90
N THR A 172 7.50 -14.99 10.71
CA THR A 172 6.88 -14.20 11.78
C THR A 172 6.26 -15.10 12.86
N LEU A 173 5.58 -16.18 12.45
CA LEU A 173 5.01 -17.16 13.36
C LEU A 173 6.09 -17.94 14.11
N THR A 174 7.21 -18.28 13.48
CA THR A 174 8.39 -18.80 14.20
C THR A 174 8.77 -17.88 15.35
N ASN A 175 8.97 -16.58 15.08
CA ASN A 175 9.35 -15.61 16.10
C ASN A 175 8.29 -15.48 17.21
N PHE A 176 7.01 -15.43 16.86
CA PHE A 176 5.95 -15.34 17.86
C PHE A 176 5.84 -16.58 18.75
N HIS A 177 5.98 -17.77 18.18
CA HIS A 177 6.00 -19.00 18.95
C HIS A 177 7.20 -19.03 19.90
N GLU A 178 8.38 -18.54 19.50
CA GLU A 178 9.55 -18.40 20.39
C GLU A 178 9.30 -17.40 21.53
N ILE A 179 8.74 -16.23 21.23
CA ILE A 179 8.38 -15.21 22.22
C ILE A 179 7.43 -15.78 23.30
N LEU A 180 6.57 -16.73 22.91
CA LEU A 180 5.61 -17.40 23.79
C LEU A 180 6.13 -18.71 24.40
N GLY A 181 7.40 -19.08 24.17
CA GLY A 181 8.02 -20.30 24.70
C GLY A 181 7.53 -21.61 24.05
N ARG A 182 6.90 -21.53 22.88
CA ARG A 182 6.32 -22.66 22.13
C ARG A 182 7.32 -23.22 21.11
N SER A 183 8.37 -23.86 21.63
CA SER A 183 9.55 -24.26 20.83
C SER A 183 9.23 -25.29 19.74
N LYS A 184 8.24 -26.17 19.96
CA LYS A 184 7.85 -27.18 18.97
C LYS A 184 7.23 -26.51 17.73
N GLU A 185 6.21 -25.69 17.94
CA GLU A 185 5.52 -24.97 16.87
C GLU A 185 6.45 -23.96 16.17
N ALA A 186 7.36 -23.32 16.90
CA ALA A 186 8.40 -22.48 16.31
C ALA A 186 9.27 -23.26 15.32
N THR A 187 9.66 -24.50 15.68
CA THR A 187 10.44 -25.39 14.82
C THR A 187 9.65 -25.80 13.58
N GLU A 188 8.37 -26.14 13.73
CA GLU A 188 7.49 -26.50 12.60
C GLU A 188 7.41 -25.37 11.56
N TYR A 189 7.14 -24.13 12.00
CA TYR A 189 7.12 -22.98 11.10
C TYR A 189 8.48 -22.63 10.52
N ARG A 190 9.56 -22.89 11.26
CA ARG A 190 10.93 -22.65 10.78
C ARG A 190 11.28 -23.55 9.59
N GLU A 191 10.86 -24.82 9.64
CA GLU A 191 11.05 -25.75 8.53
C GLU A 191 10.18 -25.39 7.32
N LEU A 192 8.94 -24.94 7.54
CA LEU A 192 8.08 -24.43 6.47
C LEU A 192 8.69 -23.20 5.78
N TYR A 193 9.19 -22.25 6.58
CA TYR A 193 9.91 -21.08 6.08
C TYR A 193 11.12 -21.48 5.25
N LYS A 194 12.00 -22.34 5.79
CA LYS A 194 13.22 -22.78 5.10
C LYS A 194 12.90 -23.44 3.75
N GLY A 195 11.94 -24.35 3.71
CA GLY A 195 11.54 -25.01 2.48
C GLY A 195 10.98 -24.05 1.43
N LEU A 196 10.16 -23.07 1.85
CA LEU A 196 9.61 -22.07 0.94
C LEU A 196 10.67 -21.04 0.49
N ARG A 197 11.65 -20.69 1.33
CA ARG A 197 12.78 -19.83 0.93
C ARG A 197 13.61 -20.48 -0.18
N GLU A 198 13.97 -21.75 -0.04
CA GLU A 198 14.65 -22.49 -1.11
C GLU A 198 13.81 -22.52 -2.39
N ALA A 199 12.50 -22.73 -2.25
CA ALA A 199 11.60 -22.76 -3.40
C ALA A 199 11.47 -21.41 -4.12
N LEU A 200 11.51 -20.28 -3.42
CA LEU A 200 11.48 -18.95 -4.03
C LEU A 200 12.67 -18.75 -4.98
N ASP A 201 13.86 -19.15 -4.55
CA ASP A 201 15.09 -19.00 -5.34
C ASP A 201 15.10 -19.96 -6.52
N GLU A 202 14.61 -21.19 -6.37
CA GLU A 202 14.65 -22.18 -7.46
C GLU A 202 13.54 -21.98 -8.49
N VAL A 203 12.36 -21.48 -8.09
CA VAL A 203 11.18 -21.38 -8.96
C VAL A 203 11.08 -20.03 -9.66
N PHE A 204 11.51 -18.94 -9.00
CA PHE A 204 11.24 -17.58 -9.49
C PHE A 204 12.47 -16.80 -9.94
N TRP A 205 13.66 -17.14 -9.44
CA TRP A 205 14.88 -16.38 -9.76
C TRP A 205 15.30 -16.59 -11.21
N SER A 206 15.61 -15.48 -11.89
CA SER A 206 16.31 -15.51 -13.17
C SER A 206 17.73 -15.01 -12.99
N GLU A 207 18.70 -15.88 -13.27
CA GLU A 207 20.12 -15.50 -13.34
C GLU A 207 20.40 -14.48 -14.45
N ASP A 208 19.70 -14.57 -15.58
CA ASP A 208 19.89 -13.69 -16.73
C ASP A 208 19.41 -12.26 -16.46
N TYR A 209 18.26 -12.12 -15.81
CA TYR A 209 17.69 -10.81 -15.49
C TYR A 209 18.18 -10.27 -14.16
N GLY A 210 18.50 -11.11 -13.18
CA GLY A 210 18.89 -10.69 -11.83
C GLY A 210 17.71 -10.31 -10.93
N ALA A 211 16.54 -10.93 -11.13
CA ALA A 211 15.34 -10.68 -10.33
C ALA A 211 14.43 -11.92 -10.28
N TRP A 212 13.39 -11.84 -9.46
CA TRP A 212 12.38 -12.90 -9.37
C TRP A 212 11.17 -12.57 -10.26
N PHE A 213 10.54 -13.59 -10.82
CA PHE A 213 9.41 -13.45 -11.73
C PHE A 213 8.37 -14.53 -11.44
N ASP A 214 7.11 -14.26 -11.75
CA ASP A 214 6.07 -15.29 -11.68
C ASP A 214 6.42 -16.48 -12.59
N TYR A 215 6.07 -17.68 -12.15
CA TYR A 215 6.30 -18.90 -12.93
C TYR A 215 5.03 -19.34 -13.64
N ASP A 216 5.12 -19.58 -14.94
CA ASP A 216 4.02 -20.06 -15.75
C ASP A 216 3.99 -21.60 -15.77
N LEU A 217 2.92 -22.21 -15.26
CA LEU A 217 2.78 -23.66 -15.18
C LEU A 217 2.62 -24.33 -16.55
N MET A 218 1.95 -23.65 -17.48
CA MET A 218 1.63 -24.23 -18.79
C MET A 218 2.83 -24.10 -19.72
N GLU A 219 3.51 -22.96 -19.67
CA GLU A 219 4.69 -22.68 -20.51
C GLU A 219 6.00 -23.14 -19.86
N GLN A 220 5.96 -23.55 -18.59
CA GLN A 220 7.10 -24.00 -17.78
C GLN A 220 8.28 -23.04 -17.81
N LYS A 221 7.99 -21.73 -17.71
CA LYS A 221 8.99 -20.66 -17.80
C LYS A 221 8.61 -19.47 -16.92
N LEU A 222 9.61 -18.63 -16.64
CA LEU A 222 9.42 -17.35 -15.98
C LEU A 222 8.70 -16.35 -16.88
N ARG A 223 7.85 -15.51 -16.28
CA ARG A 223 7.13 -14.42 -16.94
C ARG A 223 7.92 -13.12 -16.74
N SER A 224 8.80 -12.80 -17.69
CA SER A 224 9.82 -11.75 -17.56
C SER A 224 9.31 -10.28 -17.59
N GLY A 225 8.01 -10.05 -17.44
CA GLY A 225 7.45 -8.70 -17.32
C GLY A 225 7.88 -8.04 -16.02
N PHE A 226 8.10 -6.72 -16.05
CA PHE A 226 8.34 -5.97 -14.82
C PHE A 226 7.05 -5.83 -14.02
N TYR A 227 7.12 -6.24 -12.76
CA TYR A 227 6.18 -5.87 -11.70
C TYR A 227 6.97 -5.49 -10.43
N PRO A 228 6.44 -4.63 -9.54
CA PRO A 228 7.09 -4.35 -8.26
C PRO A 228 7.38 -5.61 -7.43
N SER A 229 6.55 -6.66 -7.59
CA SER A 229 6.72 -7.95 -6.91
C SER A 229 8.01 -8.68 -7.27
N ASN A 230 8.68 -8.31 -8.37
CA ASN A 230 9.92 -8.93 -8.82
C ASN A 230 11.08 -8.76 -7.81
N VAL A 231 10.95 -7.84 -6.84
CA VAL A 231 11.94 -7.63 -5.78
C VAL A 231 11.40 -7.94 -4.38
N PHE A 232 10.13 -8.37 -4.25
CA PHE A 232 9.52 -8.67 -2.95
C PHE A 232 10.24 -9.74 -2.13
N PRO A 233 10.95 -10.73 -2.72
CA PRO A 233 11.73 -11.66 -1.91
C PRO A 233 12.71 -10.97 -0.96
N LEU A 234 13.23 -9.78 -1.29
CA LEU A 234 14.10 -8.99 -0.41
C LEU A 234 13.44 -8.62 0.94
N LEU A 235 12.10 -8.61 1.05
CA LEU A 235 11.38 -8.44 2.33
C LEU A 235 11.78 -9.48 3.37
N LEU A 236 12.19 -10.66 2.93
CA LEU A 236 12.58 -11.78 3.79
C LEU A 236 14.01 -11.61 4.33
N GLY A 237 14.76 -10.62 3.84
CA GLY A 237 16.16 -10.35 4.20
C GLY A 237 17.11 -11.51 3.89
N GLY A 238 18.38 -11.35 4.28
CA GLY A 238 19.36 -12.45 4.25
C GLY A 238 19.93 -12.80 2.88
N TYR A 239 19.70 -11.99 1.85
CA TYR A 239 20.44 -12.10 0.59
C TYR A 239 21.81 -11.45 0.69
N ASP A 240 22.77 -12.02 -0.02
CA ASP A 240 24.15 -11.55 -0.05
C ASP A 240 24.36 -10.41 -1.06
N ALA A 241 25.56 -9.84 -1.06
CA ALA A 241 25.91 -8.75 -1.96
C ALA A 241 25.78 -9.14 -3.45
N PRO A 242 26.24 -10.32 -3.91
CA PRO A 242 26.04 -10.75 -5.29
C PRO A 242 24.59 -10.73 -5.77
N VAL A 243 23.64 -11.24 -4.97
CA VAL A 243 22.22 -11.22 -5.35
C VAL A 243 21.68 -9.78 -5.42
N THR A 244 21.97 -8.97 -4.41
CA THR A 244 21.45 -7.59 -4.36
C THR A 244 22.05 -6.68 -5.45
N GLU A 245 23.31 -6.89 -5.86
CA GLU A 245 23.90 -6.17 -6.99
C GLU A 245 23.26 -6.56 -8.33
N LYS A 246 22.85 -7.82 -8.52
CA LYS A 246 22.07 -8.24 -9.70
C LYS A 246 20.70 -7.59 -9.73
N VAL A 247 20.01 -7.51 -8.58
CA VAL A 247 18.73 -6.82 -8.47
C VAL A 247 18.87 -5.32 -8.77
N LEU A 248 19.96 -4.70 -8.33
CA LEU A 248 20.26 -3.32 -8.68
C LEU A 248 20.42 -3.13 -10.18
N ASP A 249 21.23 -3.97 -10.83
CA ASP A 249 21.46 -3.92 -12.28
C ASP A 249 20.15 -4.13 -13.06
N TYR A 250 19.33 -5.09 -12.65
CA TYR A 250 17.98 -5.30 -13.17
C TYR A 250 17.13 -4.02 -13.11
N LEU A 251 17.02 -3.40 -11.93
CA LEU A 251 16.16 -2.23 -11.74
C LEU A 251 16.63 -1.04 -12.57
N LEU A 252 17.95 -0.80 -12.63
CA LEU A 252 18.54 0.27 -13.44
C LEU A 252 18.27 0.08 -14.94
N LYS A 253 18.24 -1.17 -15.42
CA LYS A 253 17.97 -1.50 -16.83
C LYS A 253 16.48 -1.62 -17.18
N SER A 254 15.64 -1.89 -16.19
CA SER A 254 14.21 -2.16 -16.41
C SER A 254 13.44 -1.01 -17.06
N GLY A 255 13.87 0.23 -16.85
CA GLY A 255 13.11 1.43 -17.22
C GLY A 255 12.01 1.80 -16.22
N ALA A 256 11.83 1.04 -15.13
CA ALA A 256 10.78 1.30 -14.15
C ALA A 256 11.06 2.49 -13.23
N LEU A 257 12.32 2.92 -13.10
CA LEU A 257 12.72 4.00 -12.17
C LEU A 257 12.59 5.41 -12.75
N ILE A 258 12.26 5.55 -14.04
CA ILE A 258 12.28 6.86 -14.74
C ILE A 258 11.08 7.76 -14.42
N PHE A 259 10.05 7.18 -13.79
CA PHE A 259 8.78 7.87 -13.59
C PHE A 259 8.82 8.85 -12.43
N LYS A 260 8.03 9.91 -12.52
CA LYS A 260 8.05 11.03 -11.57
C LYS A 260 7.20 10.76 -10.33
N GLY A 261 6.07 10.08 -10.51
CA GLY A 261 5.06 9.93 -9.46
C GLY A 261 5.24 8.74 -8.52
N GLY A 262 6.24 7.88 -8.78
CA GLY A 262 6.49 6.66 -8.01
C GLY A 262 6.97 5.54 -8.92
N ILE A 263 6.58 4.31 -8.57
CA ILE A 263 6.85 3.09 -9.35
C ILE A 263 5.57 2.63 -10.07
N PRO A 264 5.63 2.23 -11.34
CA PRO A 264 4.46 1.72 -12.04
C PRO A 264 4.12 0.29 -11.59
N VAL A 265 2.87 -0.12 -11.77
CA VAL A 265 2.49 -1.53 -11.55
C VAL A 265 3.12 -2.45 -12.59
N SER A 266 3.21 -2.01 -13.84
CA SER A 266 3.87 -2.73 -14.93
C SER A 266 4.48 -1.75 -15.94
N LEU A 267 5.16 -2.27 -16.96
CA LEU A 267 5.64 -1.47 -18.10
C LEU A 267 4.81 -1.69 -19.38
N ASN A 268 3.68 -2.41 -19.30
CA ASN A 268 2.85 -2.71 -20.46
C ASN A 268 1.99 -1.50 -20.83
N ASN A 269 2.45 -0.71 -21.79
CA ASN A 269 1.76 0.50 -22.25
C ASN A 269 0.52 0.26 -23.13
N ALA A 270 0.31 -0.98 -23.58
CA ALA A 270 -0.86 -1.35 -24.36
C ALA A 270 -2.06 -1.71 -23.47
N SER A 271 -1.84 -1.91 -22.16
CA SER A 271 -2.90 -2.23 -21.22
C SER A 271 -3.80 -1.02 -20.92
N HIS A 272 -5.08 -1.32 -20.65
CA HIS A 272 -6.06 -0.38 -20.11
C HIS A 272 -6.59 -0.82 -18.74
N GLU A 273 -5.99 -1.87 -18.17
CA GLU A 273 -6.38 -2.38 -16.87
C GLU A 273 -5.80 -1.51 -15.74
N GLN A 274 -6.47 -1.50 -14.59
CA GLN A 274 -6.10 -0.60 -13.51
C GLN A 274 -4.80 -0.99 -12.79
N TRP A 275 -4.44 -2.28 -12.79
CA TRP A 275 -3.18 -2.78 -12.22
C TRP A 275 -2.12 -2.97 -13.33
N ASP A 276 -1.93 -1.95 -14.16
CA ASP A 276 -0.88 -1.85 -15.17
C ASP A 276 -0.43 -0.39 -15.35
N TYR A 277 0.59 -0.17 -16.17
CA TYR A 277 0.97 1.16 -16.65
C TYR A 277 -0.25 1.92 -17.22
N PRO A 278 -0.41 3.23 -16.94
CA PRO A 278 0.49 4.13 -16.23
C PRO A 278 0.16 4.27 -14.74
N ASN A 279 -0.55 3.31 -14.13
CA ASN A 279 -0.92 3.45 -12.73
C ASN A 279 0.24 3.03 -11.81
N GLY A 280 0.33 3.72 -10.68
CA GLY A 280 1.05 3.29 -9.48
C GLY A 280 0.08 3.18 -8.32
N TRP A 281 0.23 2.12 -7.54
CA TRP A 281 -0.66 1.82 -6.42
C TRP A 281 0.11 1.88 -5.10
N PRO A 282 -0.38 2.63 -4.09
CA PRO A 282 0.25 2.76 -2.79
C PRO A 282 0.74 1.45 -2.14
N PRO A 283 -0.04 0.35 -2.10
CA PRO A 283 0.44 -0.90 -1.49
C PRO A 283 1.65 -1.51 -2.22
N LEU A 284 1.68 -1.48 -3.56
CA LEU A 284 2.82 -1.99 -4.32
C LEU A 284 4.04 -1.08 -4.21
N THR A 285 3.84 0.24 -4.23
CA THR A 285 4.91 1.21 -3.98
C THR A 285 5.51 1.00 -2.60
N HIS A 286 4.68 0.84 -1.58
CA HIS A 286 5.13 0.64 -0.20
C HIS A 286 5.95 -0.65 -0.05
N LEU A 287 5.44 -1.78 -0.53
CA LEU A 287 6.15 -3.05 -0.48
C LEU A 287 7.43 -3.05 -1.31
N PHE A 288 7.45 -2.36 -2.47
CA PHE A 288 8.66 -2.18 -3.26
C PHE A 288 9.72 -1.41 -2.47
N VAL A 289 9.36 -0.28 -1.87
CA VAL A 289 10.26 0.52 -1.03
C VAL A 289 10.78 -0.31 0.14
N GLU A 290 9.92 -1.03 0.86
CA GLU A 290 10.35 -1.87 1.99
C GLU A 290 11.27 -3.01 1.56
N SER A 291 11.02 -3.62 0.41
CA SER A 291 11.88 -4.66 -0.17
C SER A 291 13.31 -4.15 -0.39
N LEU A 292 13.43 -2.96 -1.01
CA LEU A 292 14.73 -2.37 -1.28
C LEU A 292 15.42 -1.86 -0.01
N ARG A 293 14.66 -1.30 0.94
CA ARG A 293 15.17 -0.85 2.24
C ARG A 293 15.78 -2.00 3.04
N LEU A 294 15.15 -3.18 3.01
CA LEU A 294 15.62 -4.38 3.71
C LEU A 294 16.76 -5.13 3.01
N SER A 295 17.13 -4.72 1.79
CA SER A 295 18.19 -5.36 0.99
C SER A 295 19.59 -5.23 1.59
N LYS A 296 19.83 -4.23 2.45
CA LYS A 296 21.17 -3.81 2.94
C LYS A 296 22.16 -3.37 1.86
N ASN A 297 21.73 -3.23 0.61
CA ASN A 297 22.52 -2.64 -0.46
C ASN A 297 22.28 -1.12 -0.48
N GLU A 298 23.33 -0.32 -0.26
CA GLU A 298 23.21 1.13 -0.12
C GLU A 298 22.54 1.81 -1.33
N LYS A 299 22.80 1.33 -2.55
CA LYS A 299 22.20 1.89 -3.77
C LYS A 299 20.73 1.52 -3.90
N LEU A 300 20.35 0.30 -3.54
CA LEU A 300 18.93 -0.11 -3.49
C LEU A 300 18.18 0.68 -2.41
N VAL A 301 18.78 0.86 -1.22
CA VAL A 301 18.21 1.67 -0.14
C VAL A 301 17.97 3.11 -0.61
N LYS A 302 18.92 3.70 -1.35
CA LYS A 302 18.73 5.03 -1.95
C LYS A 302 17.58 5.07 -2.97
N ILE A 303 17.45 4.04 -3.82
CA ILE A 303 16.31 3.94 -4.75
C ILE A 303 14.99 3.84 -3.99
N ALA A 304 14.98 3.13 -2.84
CA ALA A 304 13.82 3.04 -1.97
C ALA A 304 13.38 4.42 -1.46
N GLU A 305 14.32 5.19 -0.92
CA GLU A 305 14.11 6.56 -0.43
C GLU A 305 13.60 7.49 -1.55
N GLU A 306 14.27 7.49 -2.71
CA GLU A 306 13.86 8.29 -3.87
C GLU A 306 12.44 7.95 -4.32
N THR A 307 12.09 6.65 -4.36
CA THR A 307 10.76 6.18 -4.73
C THR A 307 9.71 6.57 -3.70
N ALA A 308 10.03 6.52 -2.40
CA ALA A 308 9.16 6.97 -1.33
C ALA A 308 8.86 8.47 -1.48
N TRP A 309 9.88 9.31 -1.69
CA TRP A 309 9.70 10.76 -1.86
C TRP A 309 8.92 11.14 -3.12
N LYS A 310 9.08 10.40 -4.22
CA LYS A 310 8.23 10.57 -5.43
C LYS A 310 6.75 10.36 -5.10
N PHE A 311 6.43 9.29 -4.38
CA PHE A 311 5.05 8.99 -4.00
C PHE A 311 4.50 10.00 -2.98
N ILE A 312 5.26 10.35 -1.93
CA ILE A 312 4.88 11.37 -0.94
C ILE A 312 4.57 12.70 -1.63
N ARG A 313 5.45 13.15 -2.54
CA ARG A 313 5.26 14.40 -3.28
C ARG A 313 4.02 14.37 -4.16
N THR A 314 3.77 13.24 -4.83
CA THR A 314 2.60 13.06 -5.69
C THR A 314 1.31 13.21 -4.91
N ALA A 315 1.19 12.53 -3.77
CA ALA A 315 0.01 12.66 -2.92
C ALA A 315 -0.11 14.07 -2.32
N TYR A 316 1.01 14.66 -1.87
CA TYR A 316 1.05 16.02 -1.36
C TYR A 316 0.55 17.03 -2.40
N ASN A 317 1.01 16.94 -3.65
CA ASN A 317 0.58 17.82 -4.72
C ASN A 317 -0.92 17.65 -5.05
N GLY A 318 -1.43 16.42 -5.07
CA GLY A 318 -2.86 16.16 -5.28
C GLY A 318 -3.76 16.73 -4.17
N MET A 319 -3.24 16.84 -2.95
CA MET A 319 -3.97 17.39 -1.81
C MET A 319 -3.83 18.92 -1.69
N MET A 320 -2.62 19.46 -1.89
CA MET A 320 -2.34 20.88 -1.64
C MET A 320 -2.45 21.76 -2.89
N TYR A 321 -2.21 21.20 -4.07
CA TYR A 321 -2.18 21.91 -5.34
C TYR A 321 -2.97 21.16 -6.44
N PRO A 322 -4.23 20.77 -6.18
CA PRO A 322 -5.01 20.03 -7.16
C PRO A 322 -5.19 20.85 -8.44
N LYS A 323 -5.17 20.16 -9.59
CA LYS A 323 -5.48 20.78 -10.89
C LYS A 323 -6.87 21.41 -10.86
N MET A 324 -7.03 22.49 -11.63
CA MET A 324 -8.33 23.18 -11.74
C MET A 324 -9.45 22.20 -12.10
N GLY A 325 -10.51 22.19 -11.29
CA GLY A 325 -11.64 21.27 -11.43
C GLY A 325 -11.49 19.91 -10.76
N MET A 326 -10.34 19.63 -10.12
CA MET A 326 -10.13 18.41 -9.33
C MET A 326 -10.24 18.70 -7.83
N PRO A 327 -10.79 17.77 -7.03
CA PRO A 327 -10.83 17.92 -5.58
C PRO A 327 -9.42 17.72 -4.99
N ALA A 328 -9.15 18.45 -3.90
CA ALA A 328 -8.00 18.20 -3.03
C ALA A 328 -8.19 16.85 -2.32
N ALA A 329 -7.46 15.82 -2.74
CA ALA A 329 -7.65 14.48 -2.21
C ALA A 329 -6.40 13.59 -2.33
N CYS A 330 -6.30 12.62 -1.42
CA CYS A 330 -5.51 11.41 -1.63
C CYS A 330 -6.32 10.41 -2.45
N TRP A 331 -5.76 9.93 -3.55
CA TRP A 331 -6.45 9.01 -4.47
C TRP A 331 -6.12 7.55 -4.16
N GLU A 332 -7.01 6.65 -4.58
CA GLU A 332 -6.80 5.20 -4.55
C GLU A 332 -5.51 4.76 -5.26
N LYS A 333 -5.23 5.40 -6.40
CA LYS A 333 -4.12 5.13 -7.33
C LYS A 333 -3.76 6.39 -8.11
N TYR A 334 -2.55 6.47 -8.63
CA TYR A 334 -2.00 7.67 -9.29
C TYR A 334 -1.45 7.36 -10.68
N ASP A 335 -1.53 8.32 -11.59
CA ASP A 335 -0.80 8.29 -12.85
C ASP A 335 0.66 8.68 -12.60
N ILE A 336 1.54 7.69 -12.54
CA ILE A 336 2.95 7.86 -12.15
C ILE A 336 3.80 8.60 -13.17
N ARG A 337 3.28 8.87 -14.38
CA ARG A 337 3.98 9.71 -15.36
C ARG A 337 4.22 11.13 -14.83
N TYR A 338 3.37 11.56 -13.90
CA TYR A 338 3.40 12.88 -13.27
C TYR A 338 3.52 12.76 -11.76
N ASP A 339 4.02 13.81 -11.11
CA ASP A 339 4.06 13.97 -9.66
C ASP A 339 3.09 15.06 -9.17
N ASP A 340 2.12 15.46 -10.00
CA ASP A 340 1.16 16.53 -9.74
C ASP A 340 -0.13 16.06 -9.03
N GLY A 341 -0.14 14.80 -8.57
CA GLY A 341 -1.28 14.19 -7.90
C GLY A 341 -2.43 13.78 -8.83
N THR A 342 -2.19 13.71 -10.15
CA THR A 342 -3.16 13.17 -11.10
C THR A 342 -3.58 11.74 -10.71
N PRO A 343 -4.88 11.47 -10.52
CA PRO A 343 -5.36 10.13 -10.22
C PRO A 343 -5.13 9.18 -11.39
N GLY A 344 -4.87 7.93 -11.08
CA GLY A 344 -4.81 6.87 -12.07
C GLY A 344 -6.20 6.55 -12.66
N SER A 345 -6.22 5.68 -13.67
CA SER A 345 -7.43 5.36 -14.44
C SER A 345 -7.48 3.88 -14.82
N GLY A 346 -8.46 3.49 -15.65
CA GLY A 346 -8.62 2.10 -16.11
C GLY A 346 -9.35 1.19 -15.12
N GLY A 347 -9.55 -0.05 -15.55
CA GLY A 347 -10.36 -1.04 -14.81
C GLY A 347 -11.86 -0.87 -14.97
N GLU A 348 -12.62 -1.43 -14.03
CA GLU A 348 -14.07 -1.62 -14.15
C GLU A 348 -14.90 -0.49 -13.51
N TYR A 349 -14.26 0.45 -12.81
CA TYR A 349 -14.93 1.54 -12.09
C TYR A 349 -14.05 2.80 -11.98
N PRO A 350 -14.65 3.99 -11.74
CA PRO A 350 -13.91 5.24 -11.57
C PRO A 350 -12.99 5.24 -10.35
N VAL A 351 -11.89 6.00 -10.41
CA VAL A 351 -10.96 6.17 -9.28
C VAL A 351 -11.64 6.76 -8.02
N GLN A 352 -11.23 6.28 -6.84
CA GLN A 352 -11.83 6.64 -5.55
C GLN A 352 -10.96 7.64 -4.73
N GLN A 353 -11.61 8.41 -3.84
CA GLN A 353 -11.00 9.44 -2.99
C GLN A 353 -10.82 9.00 -1.52
N GLY A 354 -9.86 9.61 -0.83
CA GLY A 354 -9.61 9.46 0.63
C GLY A 354 -8.92 8.18 1.07
N PHE A 355 -8.45 7.37 0.13
CA PHE A 355 -8.37 5.93 0.27
C PHE A 355 -7.46 5.39 1.40
N GLY A 356 -7.94 4.38 2.14
CA GLY A 356 -7.31 3.87 3.37
C GLY A 356 -5.85 3.43 3.23
N TRP A 357 -5.52 2.59 2.23
CA TRP A 357 -4.13 2.17 2.01
C TRP A 357 -3.22 3.32 1.59
N THR A 358 -3.77 4.38 0.98
CA THR A 358 -2.97 5.50 0.47
C THR A 358 -2.50 6.28 1.67
N ASN A 359 -3.44 6.58 2.56
CA ASN A 359 -3.17 7.28 3.81
C ASN A 359 -2.22 6.47 4.69
N GLY A 360 -2.45 5.16 4.83
CA GLY A 360 -1.57 4.27 5.60
C GLY A 360 -0.13 4.24 5.08
N ALA A 361 0.04 4.00 3.78
CA ALA A 361 1.36 3.97 3.15
C ALA A 361 2.08 5.32 3.24
N LEU A 362 1.38 6.43 3.01
CA LEU A 362 1.96 7.77 3.13
C LEU A 362 2.43 8.06 4.55
N LEU A 363 1.61 7.76 5.56
CA LEU A 363 1.97 8.01 6.96
C LEU A 363 3.20 7.20 7.37
N ASP A 364 3.28 5.93 6.99
CA ASP A 364 4.44 5.09 7.28
C ASP A 364 5.72 5.60 6.58
N LEU A 365 5.62 5.95 5.30
CA LEU A 365 6.76 6.46 4.53
C LEU A 365 7.23 7.84 5.03
N ILE A 366 6.32 8.75 5.35
CA ILE A 366 6.65 10.05 5.97
C ILE A 366 7.32 9.83 7.32
N TYR A 367 6.82 8.91 8.14
CA TYR A 367 7.43 8.61 9.43
C TYR A 367 8.87 8.08 9.26
N LYS A 368 9.08 7.15 8.32
CA LYS A 368 10.39 6.54 8.08
C LYS A 368 11.42 7.50 7.48
N TYR A 369 11.07 8.17 6.39
CA TYR A 369 12.02 8.97 5.61
C TYR A 369 11.97 10.47 5.94
N GLY A 370 10.87 10.96 6.50
CA GLY A 370 10.73 12.37 6.88
C GLY A 370 11.05 12.67 8.34
N ILE A 371 10.84 11.71 9.26
CA ILE A 371 10.95 11.96 10.71
C ILE A 371 12.13 11.21 11.33
N LEU A 372 12.25 9.89 11.10
CA LEU A 372 13.29 9.09 11.74
C LEU A 372 14.71 9.43 11.25
N GLU A 373 14.87 9.79 9.97
CA GLU A 373 16.17 10.22 9.44
C GLU A 373 16.62 11.56 10.05
N GLU A 374 15.72 12.55 10.16
CA GLU A 374 16.02 13.84 10.82
C GLU A 374 16.42 13.64 12.30
N HIS A 375 15.75 12.73 13.01
CA HIS A 375 16.11 12.41 14.40
C HIS A 375 17.43 11.64 14.53
N THR A 376 17.83 10.89 13.51
CA THR A 376 19.12 10.19 13.49
C THR A 376 20.27 11.17 13.23
N ILE A 377 20.06 12.16 12.35
CA ILE A 377 21.02 13.24 12.07
C ILE A 377 21.12 14.22 13.27
N SER A 378 20.00 14.49 13.96
CA SER A 378 19.95 15.39 15.12
C SER A 378 20.62 14.82 16.39
N ARG A 379 20.87 13.50 16.47
CA ARG A 379 21.56 12.86 17.60
C ARG A 379 23.09 12.92 17.53
N THR A 380 23.66 13.49 16.47
CA THR A 380 25.11 13.66 16.30
C THR A 380 25.53 15.14 16.25
N GLU A 381 25.05 15.98 17.17
CA GLU A 381 25.76 17.23 17.48
C GLU A 381 26.70 17.04 18.67
N PRO A 382 28.02 17.26 18.51
CA PRO A 382 28.94 17.29 19.64
C PRO A 382 28.80 18.61 20.40
N ILE A 383 28.75 18.48 21.73
CA ILE A 383 28.82 19.58 22.68
C ILE A 383 30.20 20.26 22.60
N ASN A 384 30.15 21.60 22.41
CA ASN A 384 31.15 22.66 22.67
C ASN A 384 32.29 22.92 21.66
N SER A 385 32.33 24.13 21.07
CA SER A 385 32.90 25.34 21.72
C SER A 385 32.94 26.59 20.80
N GLY A 386 32.35 27.71 21.26
CA GLY A 386 32.96 29.05 21.22
C GLY A 386 32.85 29.98 19.99
N LYS A 387 32.07 31.07 20.19
CA LYS A 387 32.14 32.47 19.61
C LYS A 387 31.59 32.65 18.18
N SER A 388 30.71 33.60 17.81
CA SER A 388 30.25 34.88 18.37
C SER A 388 28.89 35.25 17.71
N CYS A 389 27.76 35.15 18.43
CA CYS A 389 26.90 36.25 18.88
C CYS A 389 26.54 37.35 17.84
N ALA A 390 25.37 37.22 17.22
CA ALA A 390 24.48 38.35 16.97
C ALA A 390 23.30 38.23 17.96
N SER A 391 23.07 39.25 18.77
CA SER A 391 22.30 39.11 20.01
C SER A 391 20.82 38.77 19.79
N GLY A 392 20.35 37.65 20.34
CA GLY A 392 18.91 37.31 20.43
C GLY A 392 18.08 38.35 21.19
N LYS A 393 18.71 39.29 21.88
CA LYS A 393 18.05 40.46 22.50
C LYS A 393 17.45 41.41 21.46
N GLN A 394 18.06 41.57 20.28
CA GLN A 394 17.52 42.44 19.22
C GLN A 394 16.30 41.81 18.54
N PHE A 395 16.28 40.49 18.37
CA PHE A 395 15.13 39.78 17.80
C PHE A 395 13.93 39.79 18.75
N ILE A 396 14.15 39.54 20.05
CA ILE A 396 13.09 39.62 21.06
C ILE A 396 12.54 41.05 21.16
N PHE A 397 13.39 42.07 21.11
CA PHE A 397 12.97 43.48 21.12
C PHE A 397 12.10 43.84 19.91
N LEU A 398 12.44 43.33 18.71
CA LEU A 398 11.66 43.54 17.48
C LEU A 398 10.28 42.86 17.55
N VAL A 399 10.21 41.64 18.11
CA VAL A 399 8.95 40.92 18.31
C VAL A 399 8.04 41.66 19.30
N PHE A 400 8.59 42.20 20.39
CA PHE A 400 7.80 43.01 21.33
C PHE A 400 7.27 44.31 20.72
N ILE A 401 8.07 45.00 19.88
CA ILE A 401 7.61 46.21 19.17
C ILE A 401 6.49 45.86 18.18
N LEU A 402 6.66 44.81 17.38
CA LEU A 402 5.65 44.39 16.39
C LEU A 402 4.34 43.96 17.06
N PHE A 403 4.42 43.23 18.18
CA PHE A 403 3.25 42.84 18.96
C PHE A 403 2.57 44.05 19.64
N GLY A 404 3.35 44.99 20.16
CA GLY A 404 2.83 46.24 20.72
C GLY A 404 2.11 47.12 19.69
N LEU A 405 2.67 47.25 18.48
CA LEU A 405 2.04 47.98 17.37
C LEU A 405 0.74 47.30 16.89
N LEU A 406 0.72 45.96 16.84
CA LEU A 406 -0.48 45.19 16.50
C LEU A 406 -1.59 45.39 17.55
N MET A 407 -1.25 45.37 18.84
CA MET A 407 -2.20 45.63 19.92
C MET A 407 -2.73 47.06 19.91
N LEU A 408 -1.87 48.05 19.63
CA LEU A 408 -2.28 49.45 19.48
C LEU A 408 -3.24 49.62 18.29
N TRP A 409 -2.95 48.97 17.16
CA TRP A 409 -3.81 49.01 15.98
C TRP A 409 -5.19 48.39 16.25
N LEU A 410 -5.22 47.24 16.95
CA LEU A 410 -6.48 46.59 17.34
C LEU A 410 -7.29 47.45 18.34
N LEU A 411 -6.64 48.15 19.27
CA LEU A 411 -7.28 49.09 20.18
C LEU A 411 -7.87 50.30 19.44
N ILE A 412 -7.14 50.87 18.47
CA ILE A 412 -7.63 51.96 17.64
C ILE A 412 -8.83 51.50 16.79
N ALA A 413 -8.74 50.32 16.17
CA ALA A 413 -9.84 49.74 15.39
C ALA A 413 -11.07 49.50 16.27
N PHE A 414 -10.90 49.02 17.50
CA PHE A 414 -11.98 48.83 18.46
C PHE A 414 -12.60 50.16 18.91
N ALA A 415 -11.78 51.18 19.20
CA ALA A 415 -12.26 52.52 19.57
C ALA A 415 -13.03 53.20 18.42
N LEU A 416 -12.57 53.05 17.16
CA LEU A 416 -13.29 53.51 15.98
C LEU A 416 -14.63 52.79 15.81
N ARG A 417 -14.68 51.48 16.11
CA ARG A 417 -15.93 50.69 16.08
C ARG A 417 -16.92 51.13 17.17
N LEU A 418 -16.43 51.45 18.37
CA LEU A 418 -17.24 52.01 19.45
C LEU A 418 -17.77 53.40 19.11
N LYS A 419 -16.97 54.26 18.48
CA LYS A 419 -17.41 55.58 18.01
C LYS A 419 -18.50 55.47 16.94
N LYS A 420 -18.36 54.50 16.02
CA LYS A 420 -19.41 54.19 15.02
C LYS A 420 -20.70 53.72 15.69
N PHE A 421 -20.62 52.83 16.68
CA PHE A 421 -21.78 52.36 17.46
C PHE A 421 -22.47 53.49 18.24
N SER A 422 -21.69 54.41 18.82
CA SER A 422 -22.22 55.60 19.51
C SER A 422 -23.00 56.52 18.57
N ASN A 423 -22.51 56.75 17.35
CA ASN A 423 -23.22 57.57 16.36
C ASN A 423 -24.50 56.88 15.87
N THR A 424 -24.47 55.56 15.68
CA THR A 424 -25.64 54.79 15.21
C THR A 424 -26.78 54.84 16.23
N LYS A 425 -26.45 54.80 17.53
CA LYS A 425 -27.43 54.91 18.62
C LYS A 425 -28.07 56.30 18.71
N HIS A 426 -27.40 57.34 18.24
CA HIS A 426 -27.94 58.70 18.20
C HIS A 426 -28.91 58.90 17.03
N GLU A 427 -28.62 58.29 15.87
CA GLU A 427 -29.52 58.27 14.71
C GLU A 427 -30.78 57.41 14.98
N GLU A 428 -30.66 56.27 15.65
CA GLU A 428 -31.81 55.44 16.04
C GLU A 428 -32.72 56.15 17.06
N LEU A 429 -32.16 56.93 18.00
CA LEU A 429 -32.97 57.72 18.94
C LEU A 429 -33.77 58.82 18.24
N GLN A 430 -33.20 59.50 17.24
CA GLN A 430 -33.92 60.49 16.44
C GLN A 430 -35.04 59.86 15.59
N LEU A 431 -34.83 58.65 15.09
CA LEU A 431 -35.87 57.91 14.35
C LEU A 431 -37.04 57.50 15.25
N VAL A 432 -36.77 57.05 16.48
CA VAL A 432 -37.81 56.66 17.44
C VAL A 432 -38.63 57.87 17.91
N GLU A 433 -38.01 59.05 18.07
CA GLU A 433 -38.73 60.29 18.41
C GLU A 433 -39.61 60.80 17.25
N THR A 434 -39.16 60.60 16.00
CA THR A 434 -39.93 60.96 14.79
C THR A 434 -41.15 60.05 14.60
N VAL A 435 -41.01 58.74 14.88
CA VAL A 435 -42.14 57.79 14.83
C VAL A 435 -43.15 58.06 15.95
N ARG A 436 -42.70 58.49 17.13
CA ARG A 436 -43.59 58.80 18.27
C ARG A 436 -44.41 60.09 18.08
N LEU A 437 -43.97 61.01 17.22
CA LEU A 437 -44.73 62.19 16.82
C LEU A 437 -45.77 61.90 15.73
N LEU A 438 -45.64 60.81 14.98
CA LEU A 438 -46.58 60.40 13.94
C LEU A 438 -47.76 59.55 14.46
N ASP A 439 -47.65 58.97 15.67
CA ASP A 439 -48.69 58.14 16.30
C ASP A 439 -49.70 58.94 17.18
N ASN A 440 -49.61 60.27 17.23
CA ASN A 440 -50.52 61.14 18.00
C ASN A 440 -51.47 62.01 17.16
N GLU A 441 -51.61 61.74 15.86
CA GLU A 441 -52.69 62.29 15.03
C GLU A 441 -53.47 61.15 14.34
N TRP A 442 -54.32 60.45 15.11
CA TRP A 442 -55.55 59.78 14.65
C TRP A 442 -56.57 59.70 15.79
#